data_AF-A0A0K0EZ30-F1
#
_entry.id   AF-A0A0K0EZ30-F1
#
_cell.length_a   1.000
_cell.length_b   1.000
_cell.length_c   1.000
_cell.angle_alpha   90.00
_cell.angle_beta   90.00
_cell.angle_gamma   90.00
#
_symmetry.space_group_name_H-M   'P 1'
#
loop_
_entity.id
_entity.type
_entity.pdbx_description
1 polymer ?
#
loop_
_entity_poly.entity_id
_entity_poly.type
_entity_poly.pdbx_seq_one_letter_code
_entity_poly.pdbx_strand_id
1 'polypeptide(L)'
;MTPKESTYQDKFLGTIPEQTLALGFNIDSYDSDDYEYNNVNQRIKQNIDQNIMKQFVEKLGKFTYKNPTNIKVVSNLSQCNGQSYDYTEKKKDTNLQKM
;
A
#
# COMPACT_ATOMS: atom_id res chain seq x y z
N MET A 1 -4.72 -0.25 3.65
CA MET A 1 -4.52 -0.79 2.29
C MET A 1 -4.51 -2.28 2.36
N THR A 2 -4.91 -2.97 1.30
CA THR A 2 -4.76 -4.43 1.20
C THR A 2 -3.51 -4.79 0.42
N PRO A 3 -2.86 -5.93 0.70
CA PRO A 3 -1.60 -6.29 0.04
C PRO A 3 -1.75 -6.60 -1.44
N LYS A 4 -2.98 -6.80 -1.94
CA LYS A 4 -3.26 -7.13 -3.35
C LYS A 4 -3.56 -5.92 -4.21
N GLU A 5 -3.75 -4.75 -3.60
CA GLU A 5 -3.97 -3.49 -4.33
C GLU A 5 -2.66 -2.95 -4.92
N SER A 6 -2.73 -2.33 -6.10
CA SER A 6 -1.61 -1.58 -6.71
C SER A 6 -1.09 -0.45 -5.81
N THR A 7 -1.95 0.10 -4.95
CA THR A 7 -1.55 1.06 -3.90
C THR A 7 -0.49 0.46 -2.98
N TYR A 8 -0.60 -0.83 -2.66
CA TYR A 8 0.41 -1.53 -1.88
C TYR A 8 1.59 -1.94 -2.75
N GLN A 9 1.33 -2.73 -3.80
CA GLN A 9 2.38 -3.37 -4.60
C GLN A 9 3.23 -2.37 -5.38
N ASP A 10 2.60 -1.47 -6.14
CA ASP A 10 3.32 -0.60 -7.07
C ASP A 10 3.74 0.71 -6.41
N LYS A 11 2.88 1.26 -5.55
CA LYS A 11 3.10 2.60 -4.98
C LYS A 11 3.84 2.55 -3.65
N PHE A 12 3.35 1.75 -2.70
CA PHE A 12 3.98 1.68 -1.38
C PHE A 12 5.32 0.96 -1.46
N LEU A 13 5.36 -0.30 -1.89
CA LEU A 13 6.61 -1.05 -2.00
C LEU A 13 7.59 -0.39 -2.97
N GLY A 14 7.10 0.14 -4.11
CA GLY A 14 7.91 0.90 -5.06
C GLY A 14 8.44 2.26 -4.57
N THR A 15 8.12 2.69 -3.34
CA THR A 15 8.71 3.88 -2.70
C THR A 15 9.79 3.51 -1.68
N ILE A 16 9.83 2.25 -1.24
CA ILE A 16 10.77 1.79 -0.23
C ILE A 16 12.10 1.44 -0.92
N PRO A 17 13.25 1.90 -0.41
CA PRO A 17 14.57 1.47 -0.90
C PRO A 17 14.75 -0.04 -0.80
N GLU A 18 15.47 -0.64 -1.75
CA GLU A 18 15.66 -2.10 -1.85
C GLU A 18 16.21 -2.73 -0.56
N GLN A 19 17.19 -2.08 0.07
CA GLN A 19 17.76 -2.51 1.35
C GLN A 19 16.72 -2.59 2.49
N THR A 20 15.72 -1.72 2.46
CA THR A 20 14.64 -1.70 3.44
C THR A 20 13.59 -2.74 3.06
N LEU A 21 13.27 -2.91 1.76
CA LEU A 21 12.39 -3.97 1.26
C LEU A 21 12.84 -5.37 1.68
N ALA A 22 14.15 -5.59 1.76
CA ALA A 22 14.74 -6.85 2.22
C ALA A 22 14.34 -7.25 3.66
N LEU A 23 13.76 -6.34 4.45
CA LEU A 23 13.23 -6.63 5.79
C LEU A 23 11.90 -7.40 5.77
N GLY A 24 11.34 -7.66 4.58
CA GLY A 24 10.20 -8.56 4.39
C GLY A 24 8.86 -7.88 4.67
N PHE A 25 8.41 -7.05 3.72
CA PHE A 25 7.05 -6.47 3.73
C PHE A 25 6.07 -7.21 2.82
N ASN A 26 6.52 -8.18 2.02
CA ASN A 26 5.63 -8.91 1.14
C ASN A 26 4.68 -9.80 1.95
N ILE A 27 3.43 -9.88 1.49
CA ILE A 27 2.39 -10.76 2.01
C ILE A 27 1.90 -11.56 0.80
N ASP A 28 2.46 -12.75 0.64
CA ASP A 28 2.36 -13.53 -0.60
C ASP A 28 1.15 -14.50 -0.60
N SER A 29 0.53 -14.74 0.55
CA SER A 29 -0.51 -15.77 0.70
C SER A 29 -1.95 -15.22 0.69
N TYR A 30 -2.87 -15.95 0.07
CA TYR A 30 -4.31 -15.73 0.28
C TYR A 30 -4.77 -16.16 1.68
N ASP A 31 -4.00 -17.03 2.34
CA ASP A 31 -4.24 -17.58 3.68
C ASP A 31 -3.47 -16.83 4.77
N SER A 32 -3.01 -15.61 4.46
CA SER A 32 -2.33 -14.76 5.44
C SER A 32 -3.25 -14.52 6.64
N ASP A 33 -2.81 -14.89 7.83
CA ASP A 33 -3.57 -14.69 9.06
C ASP A 33 -3.28 -13.33 9.70
N ASP A 34 -4.02 -13.00 10.75
CA ASP A 34 -3.81 -11.75 11.49
C ASP A 34 -2.37 -11.61 12.02
N TYR A 35 -1.67 -12.72 12.27
CA TYR A 35 -0.29 -12.70 12.73
C TYR A 35 0.67 -12.17 11.66
N GLU A 36 0.53 -12.60 10.41
CA GLU A 36 1.32 -12.08 9.28
C GLU A 36 1.08 -10.58 9.06
N TYR A 37 -0.18 -10.14 9.04
CA TYR A 37 -0.52 -8.72 8.91
C TYR A 37 0.05 -7.89 10.06
N ASN A 38 -0.02 -8.39 11.29
CA ASN A 38 0.54 -7.70 12.45
C ASN A 38 2.06 -7.58 12.35
N ASN A 39 2.76 -8.64 11.93
CA ASN A 39 4.21 -8.61 11.74
C ASN A 39 4.63 -7.59 10.68
N VAL A 40 3.97 -7.58 9.52
CA VAL A 40 4.27 -6.61 8.45
C VAL A 40 3.99 -5.19 8.93
N ASN A 41 2.87 -4.95 9.61
CA ASN A 41 2.57 -3.63 10.17
C ASN A 41 3.60 -3.17 11.21
N GLN A 42 4.10 -4.06 12.06
CA GLN A 42 5.16 -3.74 13.00
C GLN A 42 6.46 -3.41 12.28
N ARG A 43 6.85 -4.21 11.27
CA ARG A 43 8.05 -3.94 10.46
C ARG A 43 7.94 -2.58 9.77
N ILE A 44 6.79 -2.25 9.19
CA ILE A 44 6.55 -0.96 8.56
C ILE A 44 6.76 0.17 9.57
N LYS A 45 6.13 0.07 10.75
CA LYS A 45 6.22 1.08 11.81
C LYS A 45 7.65 1.28 12.33
N GLN A 46 8.43 0.21 12.41
CA GLN A 46 9.78 0.23 12.98
C GLN A 46 10.86 0.66 11.98
N ASN A 47 10.69 0.33 10.70
CA ASN A 47 11.78 0.41 9.73
C ASN A 47 11.53 1.39 8.58
N ILE A 48 10.30 1.87 8.38
CA ILE A 48 10.01 2.88 7.37
C ILE A 48 10.06 4.26 8.00
N ASP A 49 11.06 5.03 7.61
CA ASP A 49 11.24 6.41 8.03
C ASP A 49 10.18 7.33 7.42
N GLN A 50 9.94 8.43 8.13
CA GLN A 50 8.88 9.36 7.81
C GLN A 50 9.11 10.11 6.48
N ASN A 51 10.35 10.14 5.96
CA ASN A 51 10.63 10.69 4.63
C ASN A 51 10.11 9.76 3.52
N ILE A 52 10.26 8.43 3.65
CA ILE A 52 9.64 7.46 2.75
C ILE A 52 8.11 7.59 2.83
N MET A 53 7.54 7.73 4.03
CA MET A 53 6.10 7.92 4.20
C MET A 53 5.61 9.20 3.51
N LYS A 54 6.36 10.30 3.62
CA LYS A 54 6.06 11.54 2.92
C LYS A 54 6.03 11.33 1.40
N GLN A 55 7.07 10.70 0.83
CA GLN A 55 7.12 10.41 -0.60
C GLN A 55 5.95 9.53 -1.06
N PHE A 56 5.60 8.51 -0.27
CA PHE A 56 4.47 7.65 -0.56
C PHE A 56 3.16 8.44 -0.58
N VAL A 57 2.90 9.24 0.46
CA VAL A 57 1.70 10.07 0.56
C VAL A 57 1.60 11.08 -0.57
N GLU A 58 2.71 11.72 -0.94
CA GLU A 58 2.77 12.67 -2.07
C GLU A 58 2.51 11.97 -3.42
N LYS A 59 3.05 10.76 -3.64
CA LYS A 59 2.74 9.93 -4.83
C LYS A 59 1.27 9.52 -4.93
N LEU A 60 0.56 9.44 -3.80
CA LEU A 60 -0.89 9.22 -3.83
C LEU A 60 -1.66 10.44 -4.37
N GLY A 61 -1.10 11.65 -4.20
CA GLY A 61 -1.66 12.90 -4.73
C GLY A 61 -3.00 13.35 -4.14
N LYS A 62 -3.47 12.70 -3.06
CA LYS A 62 -4.79 12.93 -2.46
C LYS A 62 -4.76 13.37 -1.01
N PHE A 63 -3.62 13.24 -0.34
CA PHE A 63 -3.47 13.55 1.07
C PHE A 63 -2.31 14.53 1.25
N THR A 64 -2.49 15.49 2.13
CA THR A 64 -1.38 16.29 2.63
C THR A 64 -0.67 15.49 3.71
N TYR A 65 0.61 15.22 3.51
CA TYR A 65 1.45 14.54 4.49
C TYR A 65 1.44 15.28 5.85
N LYS A 66 1.39 14.51 6.94
CA LYS A 66 1.54 14.99 8.33
C LYS A 66 2.57 14.14 9.06
N ASN A 67 3.42 14.75 9.88
CA ASN A 67 4.40 14.00 10.67
C ASN A 67 3.87 13.78 12.12
N PRO A 68 3.77 12.54 12.62
CA PRO A 68 3.97 11.28 11.89
C PRO A 68 2.73 10.86 11.08
N THR A 69 2.97 10.17 9.97
CA THR A 69 1.96 9.41 9.24
C THR A 69 2.24 7.93 9.42
N ASN A 70 1.19 7.20 9.76
CA ASN A 70 1.21 5.74 9.87
C ASN A 70 0.30 5.14 8.80
N ILE A 71 0.69 3.97 8.30
CA ILE A 71 -0.09 3.18 7.38
C ILE A 71 -0.38 1.83 8.03
N LYS A 72 -1.48 1.21 7.63
CA LYS A 72 -1.84 -0.14 8.06
C LYS A 72 -2.23 -0.98 6.86
N VAL A 73 -1.60 -2.14 6.75
CA VAL A 73 -1.94 -3.22 5.84
C VAL A 73 -2.95 -4.13 6.54
N VAL A 74 -4.07 -4.40 5.88
CA VAL A 74 -5.15 -5.24 6.42
C VAL A 74 -5.65 -6.20 5.35
N SER A 75 -6.25 -7.31 5.78
CA SER A 75 -6.92 -8.25 4.88
C SER A 75 -8.19 -7.67 4.26
N ASN A 76 -8.92 -6.83 5.01
CA ASN A 76 -10.19 -6.23 4.58
C ASN A 76 -10.29 -4.76 5.02
N LEU A 77 -10.56 -3.86 4.06
CA LEU A 77 -10.73 -2.43 4.34
C LEU A 77 -12.02 -2.10 5.09
N SER A 78 -13.07 -2.94 5.01
CA SER A 78 -14.34 -2.68 5.68
C SER A 78 -14.22 -2.67 7.21
N GLN A 79 -13.15 -3.26 7.75
CA GLN A 79 -12.83 -3.28 9.18
C GLN A 79 -12.11 -2.00 9.64
N CYS A 80 -11.77 -1.08 8.73
CA CYS A 80 -11.05 0.14 9.04
C CYS A 80 -11.98 1.35 8.99
N ASN A 81 -12.02 2.12 10.08
CA ASN A 81 -12.59 3.46 10.07
C ASN A 81 -11.58 4.40 9.40
N GLY A 82 -11.75 4.66 8.10
CA GLY A 82 -10.85 5.53 7.35
C GLY A 82 -11.27 5.69 5.89
N GLN A 83 -10.55 6.53 5.15
CA GLN A 83 -10.71 6.61 3.71
C GLN A 83 -10.08 5.37 3.08
N SER A 84 -10.92 4.48 2.55
CA SER A 84 -10.49 3.34 1.72
C SER A 84 -10.09 3.82 0.33
N TYR A 85 -9.13 3.10 -0.27
CA TYR A 85 -8.71 3.28 -1.66
C TYR A 85 -9.43 2.23 -2.50
N ASP A 86 -10.57 2.58 -3.08
CA ASP A 86 -11.11 1.81 -4.21
C ASP A 86 -10.34 2.25 -5.46
N TYR A 87 -9.36 1.44 -5.86
CA TYR A 87 -8.78 1.57 -7.19
C TYR A 87 -9.80 1.00 -8.18
N THR A 88 -10.64 1.85 -8.75
CA THR A 88 -11.25 1.51 -10.04
C THR A 88 -10.14 1.58 -11.07
N GLU A 89 -9.68 0.41 -11.53
CA GLU A 89 -9.04 0.31 -12.83
C GLU A 89 -9.96 1.06 -13.80
N LYS A 90 -9.51 2.21 -14.31
CA LYS A 90 -10.07 2.70 -15.56
C LYS A 90 -9.70 1.63 -16.58
N LYS A 91 -10.63 0.70 -16.84
CA LYS A 91 -10.59 -0.14 -18.04
C LYS A 91 -10.23 0.81 -19.18
N LYS A 92 -9.07 0.61 -19.80
CA LYS A 92 -8.79 1.27 -21.07
C LYS A 92 -9.92 0.81 -21.99
N ASP A 93 -10.82 1.73 -22.35
CA ASP A 93 -11.76 1.51 -23.43
C ASP A 93 -10.94 1.22 -24.69
N THR A 94 -10.82 -0.07 -25.02
CA THR A 94 -10.31 -0.50 -26.32
C THR A 94 -11.38 -0.13 -27.35
N ASN A 95 -11.33 1.12 -27.82
CA ASN A 95 -12.08 1.54 -28.99
C ASN A 95 -11.47 0.82 -30.19
N LEU A 96 -12.01 -0.37 -30.50
CA LEU A 96 -11.77 -1.08 -31.74
C LEU A 96 -12.44 -0.26 -32.86
N GLN A 97 -11.72 0.69 -33.44
CA GLN A 97 -12.11 1.23 -34.75
C GLN A 97 -11.96 0.10 -35.76
N LYS A 98 -13.09 -0.52 -36.12
CA LYS A 98 -13.21 -1.31 -37.35
C LYS A 98 -12.96 -0.35 -38.52
N MET A 99 -11.88 -0.57 -39.25
CA MET A 99 -11.77 -0.22 -40.67
C MET A 99 -12.25 -1.41 -41.49
#